data_AF-A0A2E7JZ41-F1
#
_entry.id   AF-A0A2E7JZ41-F1
#
_cell.length_a   1.000
_cell.length_b   1.000
_cell.length_c   1.000
_cell.angle_alpha   90.00
_cell.angle_beta   90.00
_cell.angle_gamma   90.00
#
_symmetry.space_group_name_H-M   'P 1'
#
loop_
_entity.id
_entity.type
_entity.pdbx_description
1 polymer ?
#
loop_
_entity_poly.entity_id
_entity_poly.type
_entity_poly.pdbx_seq_one_letter_code
_entity_poly.pdbx_strand_id
1 'polypeptide(L)'
;MKIENSWKLVIGITFGVCMLVFGSVFWNTATEDYYNKLNGETYQIDNCLQYMEPPLSSMEERDDCNQKRQLGGIFTVVGVISLWATVYLNKNYILQLLKQNNLL
;
A
#
# COMPACT_ATOMS: atom_id res chain seq x y z
N MET A 1 3.23 27.18 20.05
CA MET A 1 2.05 26.62 19.34
C MET A 1 2.30 26.21 17.88
N LYS A 2 3.26 26.81 17.13
CA LYS A 2 3.55 26.43 15.72
C LYS A 2 4.29 25.10 15.52
N ILE A 3 5.16 24.71 16.45
CA ILE A 3 6.04 23.53 16.33
C ILE A 3 5.32 22.22 16.70
N GLU A 4 4.45 22.25 17.72
CA GLU A 4 3.80 21.04 18.26
C GLU A 4 2.70 20.44 17.37
N ASN A 5 2.13 21.22 16.45
CA ASN A 5 1.20 20.70 15.44
C ASN A 5 1.92 20.30 14.15
N SER A 6 3.10 20.88 13.88
CA SER A 6 3.91 20.54 12.71
C SER A 6 4.42 19.10 12.79
N TRP A 7 5.01 18.68 13.92
CA TRP A 7 5.53 17.30 14.04
C TRP A 7 4.43 16.23 14.01
N LYS A 8 3.25 16.49 14.59
CA LYS A 8 2.10 15.57 14.54
C LYS A 8 1.63 15.35 13.11
N LEU A 9 1.58 16.43 12.31
CA LEU A 9 1.21 16.37 10.91
C LEU A 9 2.26 15.62 10.09
N VAL A 10 3.56 15.92 10.29
CA VAL A 10 4.66 15.23 9.59
C VAL A 10 4.64 13.73 9.90
N ILE A 11 4.56 13.34 11.18
CA ILE A 11 4.53 11.93 11.59
C ILE A 11 3.33 11.20 10.98
N GLY A 12 2.14 11.81 11.04
CA GLY A 12 0.93 11.19 10.50
C GLY A 12 0.99 11.01 8.98
N ILE A 13 1.52 12.00 8.25
CA ILE A 13 1.73 11.89 6.80
C ILE A 13 2.79 10.83 6.49
N THR A 14 3.94 10.86 7.15
CA THR A 14 5.02 9.88 6.92
C THR A 14 4.52 8.47 7.18
N PHE A 15 3.83 8.23 8.31
CA PHE A 15 3.27 6.93 8.63
C PHE A 15 2.28 6.46 7.55
N GLY A 16 1.34 7.32 7.16
CA GLY A 16 0.35 6.97 6.14
C GLY A 16 0.96 6.69 4.77
N VAL A 17 1.93 7.49 4.33
CA VAL A 17 2.67 7.28 3.08
C VAL A 17 3.46 5.96 3.14
N CYS A 18 4.17 5.68 4.25
CA CYS A 18 4.88 4.42 4.41
C CYS A 18 3.92 3.23 4.30
N MET A 19 2.76 3.29 4.95
CA MET A 19 1.74 2.22 4.87
C MET A 19 1.23 2.01 3.44
N LEU A 20 1.04 3.08 2.66
CA LEU A 20 0.69 2.96 1.24
C LEU A 20 1.81 2.32 0.41
N VAL A 21 3.07 2.70 0.66
CA VAL A 21 4.23 2.11 -0.04
C VAL A 21 4.33 0.61 0.27
N PHE A 22 4.27 0.22 1.54
CA PHE A 22 4.25 -1.19 1.93
C PHE A 22 3.06 -1.92 1.31
N GLY A 23 1.87 -1.31 1.34
CA GLY A 23 0.67 -1.85 0.71
C GLY A 23 0.86 -2.15 -0.77
N SER A 24 1.44 -1.20 -1.52
CA SER A 24 1.75 -1.37 -2.94
C SER A 24 2.79 -2.46 -3.19
N VAL A 25 3.84 -2.54 -2.38
CA VAL A 25 4.88 -3.57 -2.54
C VAL A 25 4.28 -4.96 -2.33
N PHE A 26 3.55 -5.19 -1.24
CA PHE A 26 2.90 -6.48 -0.99
C PHE A 26 1.86 -6.83 -2.05
N TRP A 27 1.15 -5.83 -2.57
CA TRP A 27 0.16 -6.05 -3.63
C TRP A 27 0.80 -6.46 -4.96
N ASN A 28 1.91 -5.80 -5.34
CA ASN A 28 2.59 -6.05 -6.61
C ASN A 28 3.40 -7.36 -6.56
N THR A 29 4.13 -7.61 -5.46
CA THR A 29 4.93 -8.82 -5.27
C THR A 29 4.07 -10.08 -5.04
N ALA A 30 2.76 -9.95 -4.86
CA ALA A 30 1.85 -11.11 -4.88
C ALA A 30 1.82 -11.81 -6.25
N THR A 31 2.10 -11.07 -7.31
CA THR A 31 1.88 -11.46 -8.71
C THR A 31 3.14 -11.33 -9.58
N GLU A 32 4.28 -10.95 -9.01
CA GLU A 32 5.52 -10.76 -9.77
C GLU A 32 6.05 -12.10 -10.32
N ASP A 33 5.90 -12.23 -11.65
CA ASP A 33 6.51 -13.15 -12.60
C ASP A 33 6.96 -14.51 -12.06
N TYR A 34 6.11 -15.51 -12.24
CA TYR A 34 6.48 -16.89 -11.97
C TYR A 34 7.40 -17.41 -13.08
N TYR A 35 8.68 -17.61 -12.74
CA TYR A 35 9.65 -18.31 -13.59
C TYR A 35 9.48 -19.82 -13.40
N ASN A 36 8.78 -20.48 -14.34
CA ASN A 36 8.78 -21.94 -14.35
C ASN A 36 10.16 -22.44 -14.81
N LYS A 37 10.99 -22.89 -13.86
CA LYS A 37 12.38 -23.36 -14.10
C LYS A 37 12.50 -24.50 -15.12
N LEU A 38 11.40 -25.13 -15.54
CA LEU A 38 11.40 -26.27 -16.46
C LEU A 38 11.40 -25.92 -17.95
N ASN A 39 10.82 -24.79 -18.38
CA ASN A 39 10.65 -24.48 -19.82
C ASN A 39 11.17 -23.09 -20.27
N GLY A 40 11.68 -22.26 -19.36
CA GLY A 40 12.22 -20.94 -19.72
C GLY A 40 11.17 -19.90 -20.14
N GLU A 41 9.89 -20.23 -20.06
CA GLU A 41 8.78 -19.30 -20.26
C GLU A 41 8.40 -18.62 -18.94
N THR A 42 8.40 -17.28 -18.95
CA THR A 42 7.81 -16.46 -17.89
C THR A 42 6.30 -16.44 -18.05
N TYR A 43 5.58 -16.99 -17.07
CA TYR A 43 4.14 -16.84 -16.98
C TYR A 43 3.83 -15.57 -16.18
N GLN A 44 3.22 -14.58 -16.83
CA GLN A 44 2.66 -13.42 -16.13
C GLN A 44 1.41 -13.86 -15.38
N ILE A 45 1.46 -13.79 -14.05
CA ILE A 45 0.36 -14.13 -13.17
C ILE A 45 -0.27 -12.83 -12.70
N ASP A 46 -1.39 -12.41 -13.30
CA ASP A 46 -2.11 -11.19 -12.93
C ASP A 46 -3.08 -11.42 -11.75
N ASN A 47 -3.45 -12.68 -11.49
CA ASN A 47 -4.37 -13.05 -10.44
C ASN A 47 -3.93 -14.32 -9.70
N CYS A 48 -4.28 -14.42 -8.42
CA CYS A 48 -3.89 -15.57 -7.60
C CYS A 48 -4.60 -16.89 -8.01
N LEU A 49 -5.66 -16.83 -8.83
CA LEU A 49 -6.34 -18.04 -9.31
C LEU A 49 -5.54 -18.76 -10.39
N GLN A 50 -4.71 -18.04 -11.16
CA GLN A 50 -3.86 -18.61 -12.20
C GLN A 50 -2.82 -19.61 -11.66
N TYR A 51 -2.50 -19.57 -10.36
CA TYR A 51 -1.69 -20.62 -9.71
C TYR A 51 -2.39 -21.99 -9.67
N MET A 52 -3.72 -22.06 -9.77
CA MET A 52 -4.46 -23.32 -9.90
C MET A 52 -4.52 -23.85 -11.34
N GLU A 53 -4.21 -23.03 -12.33
CA GLU A 53 -4.31 -23.43 -13.73
C GLU A 53 -3.14 -24.36 -14.09
N PRO A 54 -3.36 -25.39 -14.92
CA PRO A 54 -2.25 -26.18 -15.47
C PRO A 54 -1.30 -25.27 -16.25
N PRO A 55 0.03 -25.39 -16.11
CA PRO A 55 0.77 -26.48 -15.48
C PRO A 55 1.14 -26.26 -13.99
N LEU A 56 0.79 -25.12 -13.39
CA LEU A 56 1.18 -24.77 -12.02
C LEU A 56 0.48 -25.68 -11.00
N SER A 57 -0.86 -25.71 -11.04
CA SER A 57 -1.69 -26.52 -10.12
C SER A 57 -1.27 -26.43 -8.63
N SER A 58 -0.71 -25.29 -8.22
CA SER A 58 -0.11 -25.10 -6.90
C SER A 58 -1.10 -24.38 -5.97
N MET A 59 -1.63 -25.11 -4.99
CA MET A 59 -2.48 -24.54 -3.95
C MET A 59 -1.70 -23.65 -2.98
N GLU A 60 -0.44 -24.01 -2.69
CA GLU A 60 0.42 -23.28 -1.77
C GLU A 60 0.75 -21.87 -2.29
N GLU A 61 1.13 -21.76 -3.57
CA GLU A 61 1.47 -20.48 -4.19
C GLU A 61 0.26 -19.57 -4.35
N ARG A 62 -0.92 -20.16 -4.59
CA ARG A 62 -2.19 -19.43 -4.57
C ARG A 62 -2.46 -18.81 -3.21
N ASP A 63 -2.28 -19.58 -2.13
CA ASP A 63 -2.59 -19.11 -0.79
C ASP A 63 -1.58 -18.05 -0.33
N ASP A 64 -0.30 -18.20 -0.67
CA ASP A 64 0.73 -17.16 -0.47
C ASP A 64 0.40 -15.86 -1.24
N CYS A 65 0.00 -15.97 -2.52
CA CYS A 65 -0.46 -14.82 -3.31
C CYS A 65 -1.67 -14.11 -2.66
N ASN A 66 -2.67 -14.89 -2.24
CA ASN A 66 -3.86 -14.35 -1.58
C ASN A 66 -3.50 -13.64 -0.27
N GLN A 67 -2.61 -14.23 0.53
CA GLN A 67 -2.14 -13.65 1.78
C GLN A 67 -1.39 -12.33 1.53
N LYS A 68 -0.49 -12.30 0.54
CA LYS A 68 0.24 -11.08 0.14
C LYS A 68 -0.71 -9.98 -0.35
N ARG A 69 -1.70 -10.32 -1.18
CA ARG A 69 -2.74 -9.35 -1.59
C ARG A 69 -3.57 -8.86 -0.40
N GLN A 70 -3.95 -9.74 0.52
CA GLN A 70 -4.71 -9.37 1.70
C GLN A 70 -3.91 -8.41 2.59
N LEU A 71 -2.63 -8.70 2.84
CA LEU A 71 -1.73 -7.83 3.58
C LEU A 71 -1.54 -6.48 2.87
N GLY A 72 -1.30 -6.50 1.55
CA GLY A 72 -1.20 -5.28 0.74
C GLY A 72 -2.46 -4.42 0.82
N GLY A 73 -3.63 -5.04 0.78
CA GLY A 73 -4.93 -4.39 0.96
C GLY A 73 -5.08 -3.77 2.36
N ILE A 74 -4.73 -4.51 3.42
CA ILE A 74 -4.79 -4.03 4.81
C ILE A 74 -3.88 -2.80 4.98
N PHE A 75 -2.62 -2.89 4.55
CA PHE A 75 -1.67 -1.79 4.64
C PHE A 75 -2.15 -0.56 3.86
N THR A 76 -2.73 -0.75 2.68
CA THR A 76 -3.30 0.34 1.89
C THR A 76 -4.46 1.01 2.61
N VAL A 77 -5.40 0.24 3.15
CA VAL A 77 -6.56 0.77 3.89
C VAL A 77 -6.11 1.53 5.15
N VAL A 78 -5.17 0.98 5.92
CA VAL A 78 -4.60 1.65 7.10
C VAL A 78 -3.87 2.94 6.70
N GLY A 79 -3.13 2.93 5.59
CA GLY A 79 -2.49 4.10 5.03
C GLY A 79 -3.49 5.22 4.69
N VAL A 80 -4.55 4.90 3.95
CA VAL A 80 -5.60 5.88 3.60
C VAL A 80 -6.29 6.43 4.84
N ILE A 81 -6.70 5.57 5.78
CA ILE A 81 -7.39 6.00 7.00
C ILE A 81 -6.49 6.88 7.87
N SER A 82 -5.22 6.51 8.03
CA SER A 82 -4.27 7.30 8.84
C SER A 82 -3.98 8.67 8.21
N LEU A 83 -3.85 8.77 6.88
CA LEU A 83 -3.74 10.06 6.19
C LEU A 83 -4.98 10.91 6.38
N TRP A 84 -6.16 10.33 6.18
CA TRP A 84 -7.43 11.03 6.37
C TRP A 84 -7.58 11.54 7.81
N ALA A 85 -7.29 10.70 8.80
CA ALA A 85 -7.32 11.07 10.21
C ALA A 85 -6.30 12.18 10.52
N THR A 86 -5.11 12.11 9.95
CA THR A 86 -4.06 13.13 10.12
C THR A 86 -4.52 14.49 9.60
N VAL A 87 -5.13 14.52 8.40
CA VAL A 87 -5.68 15.75 7.81
C VAL A 87 -6.84 16.28 8.66
N TYR A 88 -7.75 15.40 9.08
CA TYR A 88 -8.94 15.77 9.84
C TYR A 88 -8.59 16.40 11.20
N LEU A 89 -7.68 15.78 11.95
CA LEU A 89 -7.26 16.25 13.27
C LEU A 89 -6.45 17.56 13.19
N ASN A 90 -5.68 17.75 12.11
CA ASN A 90 -4.84 18.93 11.91
C ASN A 90 -5.48 20.00 10.99
N LYS A 91 -6.76 19.88 10.65
CA LYS A 91 -7.45 20.72 9.66
C LYS A 91 -7.27 22.22 9.88
N ASN A 92 -7.36 22.68 11.14
CA ASN A 92 -7.27 24.10 11.48
C ASN A 92 -5.86 24.64 11.26
N TYR A 93 -4.85 23.81 11.56
CA TYR A 93 -3.45 24.15 11.35
C TYR A 93 -3.11 24.19 9.85
N ILE A 94 -3.62 23.23 9.08
CA ILE A 94 -3.46 23.21 7.61
C ILE A 94 -4.12 24.44 6.97
N LEU A 95 -5.35 24.79 7.37
CA LEU A 95 -6.04 25.99 6.87
C LEU A 95 -5.27 27.28 7.19
N GLN A 96 -4.67 27.38 8.37
CA GLN A 96 -3.82 28.52 8.72
C GLN A 96 -2.55 28.58 7.86
N LEU A 97 -1.91 27.43 7.60
CA LEU A 97 -0.74 27.36 6.71
C LEU A 97 -1.08 27.76 5.27
N LEU A 98 -2.21 27.30 4.73
CA LEU A 98 -2.65 27.64 3.37
C LEU A 98 -2.88 29.15 3.22
N LYS A 99 -3.57 29.78 4.19
CA LYS A 99 -3.77 31.24 4.23
C LYS A 99 -2.45 32.00 4.36
N GLN A 100 -1.50 31.51 5.16
CA GLN A 100 -0.20 32.16 5.33
C GLN A 100 0.66 32.14 4.06
N ASN A 101 0.46 31.13 3.20
CA ASN A 101 1.22 30.96 1.96
C ASN A 101 0.47 31.47 0.72
N ASN A 102 -0.64 32.20 0.86
CA ASN A 102 -1.51 32.65 -0.24
C ASN A 102 -1.94 31.51 -1.19
N LEU A 103 -2.13 30.31 -0.65
CA LEU A 103 -2.64 29.15 -1.39
C LEU A 103 -4.17 29.06 -1.34
N LEU A 104 -4.83 30.00 -0.64
CA LEU A 104 -6.27 30.07 -0.38
C LEU A 104 -6.65 31.53 -0.14
#